data_AF-A0A914LB49-F1
#
_entry.id   AF-A0A914LB49-F1
#
_cell.length_a   1.000
_cell.length_b   1.000
_cell.length_c   1.000
_cell.angle_alpha   90.00
_cell.angle_beta   90.00
_cell.angle_gamma   90.00
#
_symmetry.space_group_name_H-M   'P 1'
#
loop_
_entity.id
_entity.type
_entity.pdbx_description
1 polymer ?
#
loop_
_entity_poly.entity_id
_entity_poly.type
_entity_poly.pdbx_seq_one_letter_code
_entity_poly.pdbx_strand_id
1 'polypeptide(L)'
;MAKTIIELKFAVNLVNNLSSALAGAFSVIARNLDYLRSIKIVNEKVERSESAEINRLYKEALEDFVKLPFAVVADKWRYAVFNESLSPSNWSLEWWSLRQKYQGIIAPSMADPKAVESDPTATPLITQQHAPAARDTIAYIAQFQILKKLCKAKLSQGCLPDKEEMKDIHDTIKSGGSISWLDAFEKMTGNRHIDAGPLLEYYSPLIQWIDNINSNEQRVVGWEVEGEGEAFAENELPHLQNQYESENGGEFGRIDGTGGGDAQIAFPGQSCEKDQECLLDSKCNGTICVCREGLYTLRIAGTYNCVPSDPAKVGFTDDSGGLVIALNPNNGSHAPETGQNADIEAVVTIEHMDDKANKHGKTSNSATKNLCNFSILFSIFLAIFALRQQMLNHRI
;
A
#
# COMPACT_ATOMS: atom_id res chain seq x y z
N MET A 1 -14.62 12.97 33.58
CA MET A 1 -13.43 12.19 33.18
C MET A 1 -13.52 11.59 31.77
N ALA A 2 -14.64 11.00 31.34
CA ALA A 2 -14.79 10.47 29.97
C ALA A 2 -14.68 11.54 28.86
N LYS A 3 -15.16 12.77 29.10
CA LYS A 3 -15.06 13.88 28.13
C LYS A 3 -13.63 14.38 27.89
N THR A 4 -12.77 14.29 28.92
CA THR A 4 -11.36 14.73 28.88
C THR A 4 -10.45 13.66 28.24
N ILE A 5 -10.79 12.37 28.37
CA ILE A 5 -10.05 11.27 27.74
C ILE A 5 -10.30 11.23 26.22
N ILE A 6 -11.48 11.65 25.77
CA ILE A 6 -11.80 11.79 24.33
C ILE A 6 -11.02 12.96 23.71
N GLU A 7 -10.84 14.07 24.43
CA GLU A 7 -10.02 15.19 23.94
C GLU A 7 -8.50 14.90 23.97
N LEU A 8 -8.00 14.15 24.96
CA LEU A 8 -6.59 13.72 24.98
C LEU A 8 -6.25 12.65 23.93
N LYS A 9 -7.18 11.76 23.58
CA LYS A 9 -6.97 10.78 22.50
C LYS A 9 -7.03 11.41 21.10
N PHE A 10 -7.79 12.50 20.92
CA PHE A 10 -7.75 13.28 19.69
C PHE A 10 -6.41 14.02 19.54
N ALA A 11 -5.89 14.63 20.61
CA ALA A 11 -4.62 15.37 20.57
C ALA A 11 -3.40 14.50 20.23
N VAL A 12 -3.34 13.25 20.71
CA VAL A 12 -2.22 12.32 20.42
C VAL A 12 -2.29 11.76 18.99
N ASN A 13 -3.48 11.64 18.40
CA ASN A 13 -3.65 11.21 17.00
C ASN A 13 -3.52 12.35 15.97
N LEU A 14 -3.65 13.62 16.38
CA LEU A 14 -3.51 14.79 15.49
C LEU A 14 -2.06 15.18 15.21
N VAL A 15 -1.09 14.76 16.04
CA VAL A 15 0.35 14.86 15.77
C VAL A 15 0.73 14.10 14.48
N ASN A 16 -0.04 13.08 14.11
CA ASN A 16 0.17 12.31 12.89
C ASN A 16 -0.26 13.06 11.61
N ASN A 17 -1.19 14.02 11.71
CA ASN A 17 -1.68 14.72 10.53
C ASN A 17 -0.66 15.74 10.02
N LEU A 18 -0.04 16.50 10.94
CA LEU A 18 0.98 17.46 10.58
C LEU A 18 2.26 16.77 10.09
N SER A 19 2.67 15.67 10.73
CA SER A 19 3.82 14.89 10.25
C SER A 19 3.56 14.27 8.88
N SER A 20 2.36 13.72 8.65
CA SER A 20 1.97 13.16 7.34
C SER A 20 1.89 14.26 6.27
N ALA A 21 1.32 15.42 6.59
CA ALA A 21 1.26 16.57 5.67
C ALA A 21 2.67 17.08 5.32
N LEU A 22 3.58 17.18 6.30
CA LEU A 22 4.97 17.52 6.05
C LEU A 22 5.64 16.49 5.13
N ALA A 23 5.52 15.20 5.46
CA ALA A 23 6.09 14.13 4.65
C ALA A 23 5.54 14.13 3.22
N GLY A 24 4.23 14.38 3.06
CA GLY A 24 3.57 14.56 1.77
C GLY A 24 4.16 15.73 0.98
N ALA A 25 4.33 16.88 1.61
CA ALA A 25 4.92 18.06 0.96
C ALA A 25 6.36 17.78 0.48
N PHE A 26 7.20 17.15 1.31
CA PHE A 26 8.55 16.76 0.92
C PHE A 26 8.56 15.66 -0.15
N SER A 27 7.62 14.73 -0.12
CA SER A 27 7.44 13.71 -1.16
C SER A 27 7.12 14.34 -2.51
N VAL A 28 6.26 15.37 -2.56
CA VAL A 28 6.01 16.15 -3.78
C VAL A 28 7.27 16.86 -4.26
N ILE A 29 8.03 17.51 -3.36
CA ILE A 29 9.30 18.16 -3.71
C ILE A 29 10.34 17.16 -4.24
N ALA A 30 10.46 15.99 -3.62
CA ALA A 30 11.43 14.98 -4.01
C ALA A 30 11.14 14.34 -5.39
N ARG A 31 9.87 14.34 -5.81
CA ARG A 31 9.44 13.88 -7.14
C ARG A 31 9.57 14.95 -8.22
N ASN A 32 9.82 16.21 -7.86
CA ASN A 32 9.94 17.31 -8.81
C ASN A 32 11.21 17.19 -9.67
N LEU A 33 11.09 17.52 -10.96
CA LEU A 33 12.17 17.58 -11.92
C LEU A 33 13.33 18.48 -11.49
N ASP A 34 13.08 19.66 -10.90
CA ASP A 34 14.19 20.54 -10.45
C ASP A 34 15.01 19.88 -9.34
N TYR A 35 14.35 19.17 -8.42
CA TYR A 35 15.05 18.41 -7.39
C TYR A 35 15.85 17.26 -7.99
N LEU A 36 15.23 16.44 -8.85
CA LEU A 36 15.90 15.30 -9.51
C LEU A 36 17.11 15.73 -10.35
N ARG A 37 17.07 16.90 -11.01
CA ARG A 37 18.21 17.50 -11.68
C ARG A 37 19.30 17.91 -10.70
N SER A 38 18.95 18.56 -9.58
CA SER A 38 19.92 19.00 -8.57
C SER A 38 20.76 17.86 -7.98
N ILE A 39 20.17 16.66 -7.87
CA ILE A 39 20.85 15.44 -7.40
C ILE A 39 21.40 14.55 -8.53
N LYS A 40 21.36 15.04 -9.78
CA LYS A 40 21.92 14.38 -10.98
C LYS A 40 21.30 13.01 -11.32
N ILE A 41 20.06 12.76 -10.91
CA ILE A 41 19.30 11.56 -11.33
C ILE A 41 18.75 11.73 -12.75
N VAL A 42 18.33 12.96 -13.11
CA VAL A 42 17.78 13.28 -14.44
C VAL A 42 18.71 14.24 -15.17
N ASN A 43 18.90 14.01 -16.48
CA ASN A 43 19.72 14.86 -17.34
C ASN A 43 19.09 16.26 -17.47
N GLU A 44 19.91 17.30 -17.40
CA GLU A 44 19.49 18.70 -17.56
C GLU A 44 18.78 18.96 -18.90
N LYS A 45 19.09 18.17 -19.93
CA LYS A 45 18.46 18.25 -21.26
C LYS A 45 17.02 17.73 -21.33
N VAL A 46 16.53 17.04 -20.29
CA VAL A 46 15.13 16.58 -20.26
C VAL A 46 14.23 17.80 -20.14
N GLU A 47 13.49 18.13 -21.18
CA GLU A 47 12.60 19.29 -21.19
C GLU A 47 11.30 19.04 -20.41
N ARG A 48 10.73 20.12 -19.88
CA ARG A 48 9.37 20.12 -19.32
C ARG A 48 8.39 20.22 -20.48
N SER A 49 7.91 19.10 -21.00
CA SER A 49 6.79 19.13 -21.94
C SER A 49 5.46 19.18 -21.19
N GLU A 50 4.48 19.87 -21.78
CA GLU A 50 3.13 19.94 -21.23
C GLU A 50 2.51 18.55 -21.07
N SER A 51 2.70 17.66 -22.05
CA SER A 51 2.22 16.28 -21.99
C SER A 51 2.82 15.49 -20.82
N ALA A 52 4.11 15.70 -20.51
CA ALA A 52 4.75 15.05 -19.37
C ALA A 52 4.21 15.60 -18.03
N GLU A 53 3.91 16.91 -17.95
CA GLU A 53 3.28 17.52 -16.78
C GLU A 53 1.88 16.93 -16.56
N ILE A 54 1.05 16.84 -17.61
CA ILE A 54 -0.29 16.25 -17.53
C ILE A 54 -0.24 14.78 -17.13
N ASN A 55 0.59 13.95 -17.77
CA ASN A 55 0.70 12.53 -17.45
C ASN A 55 1.11 12.28 -15.99
N ARG A 56 2.05 13.09 -15.48
CA ARG A 56 2.48 13.02 -14.09
C ARG A 56 1.36 13.40 -13.14
N LEU A 57 0.71 14.55 -13.36
CA LEU A 57 -0.40 15.00 -12.52
C LEU A 57 -1.57 14.01 -12.55
N TYR A 58 -1.89 13.43 -13.72
CA TYR A 58 -2.95 12.43 -13.86
C TYR A 58 -2.65 11.17 -13.06
N LYS A 59 -1.42 10.63 -13.17
CA LYS A 59 -0.97 9.49 -12.37
C LYS A 59 -1.06 9.77 -10.87
N GLU A 60 -0.53 10.92 -10.43
CA GLU A 60 -0.62 11.33 -9.01
C GLU A 60 -2.07 11.46 -8.53
N ALA A 61 -2.96 11.98 -9.36
CA ALA A 61 -4.38 12.09 -9.03
C ALA A 61 -5.04 10.70 -8.86
N LEU A 62 -4.73 9.75 -9.74
CA LEU A 62 -5.20 8.36 -9.62
C LEU A 62 -4.61 7.62 -8.42
N GLU A 63 -3.37 7.94 -8.03
CA GLU A 63 -2.73 7.32 -6.88
C GLU A 63 -3.24 7.89 -5.56
N ASP A 64 -3.47 9.20 -5.46
CA ASP A 64 -3.71 9.85 -4.17
C ASP A 64 -5.07 10.57 -4.08
N PHE A 65 -5.45 11.35 -5.10
CA PHE A 65 -6.65 12.19 -5.05
C PHE A 65 -7.96 11.38 -5.07
N VAL A 66 -8.06 10.36 -5.92
CA VAL A 66 -9.27 9.53 -6.05
C VAL A 66 -9.62 8.75 -4.78
N LYS A 67 -8.67 8.63 -3.83
CA LYS A 67 -8.88 7.96 -2.54
C LYS A 67 -9.58 8.85 -1.52
N LEU A 68 -9.59 10.17 -1.70
CA LEU A 68 -10.15 11.09 -0.70
C LEU A 68 -11.62 10.83 -0.37
N PRO A 69 -12.53 10.56 -1.33
CA PRO A 69 -13.92 10.32 -0.98
C PRO A 69 -14.13 9.00 -0.22
N PHE A 70 -13.25 8.00 -0.38
CA PHE A 70 -13.29 6.75 0.40
C PHE A 70 -13.15 7.01 1.90
N ALA A 71 -12.29 7.95 2.30
CA ALA A 71 -12.12 8.32 3.70
C ALA A 71 -13.41 8.90 4.30
N VAL A 72 -14.15 9.70 3.52
CA VAL A 72 -15.45 10.27 3.92
C VAL A 72 -16.49 9.16 4.10
N VAL A 73 -16.54 8.20 3.17
CA VAL A 73 -17.40 7.02 3.25
C VAL A 73 -17.11 6.22 4.53
N ALA A 74 -15.85 5.88 4.77
CA ALA A 74 -15.41 5.11 5.93
C ALA A 74 -15.78 5.78 7.26
N ASP A 75 -15.58 7.09 7.38
CA ASP A 75 -15.91 7.82 8.61
C ASP A 75 -17.41 7.99 8.83
N LYS A 76 -18.18 8.25 7.76
CA LYS A 76 -19.64 8.34 7.86
C LYS A 76 -20.26 7.02 8.28
N TRP A 77 -19.83 5.93 7.66
CA TRP A 77 -20.28 4.58 8.01
C TRP A 77 -19.92 4.24 9.47
N ARG A 78 -18.65 4.43 9.88
CA ARG A 78 -18.24 4.16 11.27
C ARG A 78 -18.98 5.01 12.29
N TYR A 79 -19.20 6.28 11.98
CA TYR A 79 -19.97 7.17 12.85
C TYR A 79 -21.41 6.67 13.03
N ALA A 80 -22.07 6.23 11.94
CA ALA A 80 -23.43 5.69 11.97
C ALA A 80 -23.53 4.37 12.76
N VAL A 81 -22.47 3.55 12.73
CA VAL A 81 -22.37 2.36 13.58
C VAL A 81 -22.17 2.74 15.05
N PHE A 82 -21.23 3.63 15.35
CA PHE A 82 -20.88 4.00 16.73
C PHE A 82 -21.94 4.81 17.46
N ASN A 83 -22.76 5.57 16.74
CA ASN A 83 -23.89 6.31 17.32
C ASN A 83 -25.19 5.50 17.34
N GLU A 84 -25.14 4.21 16.99
CA GLU A 84 -26.27 3.27 16.96
C GLU A 84 -27.41 3.66 16.00
N SER A 85 -27.16 4.58 15.07
CA SER A 85 -28.15 4.95 14.04
C SER A 85 -28.28 3.89 12.92
N LEU A 86 -27.29 3.00 12.78
CA LEU A 86 -27.24 1.96 11.76
C LEU A 86 -27.26 0.55 12.39
N SER A 87 -28.32 -0.22 12.12
CA SER A 87 -28.43 -1.60 12.57
C SER A 87 -27.45 -2.53 11.83
N PRO A 88 -26.97 -3.62 12.45
CA PRO A 88 -26.10 -4.61 11.80
C PRO A 88 -26.65 -5.18 10.49
N SER A 89 -27.97 -5.33 10.38
CA SER A 89 -28.64 -5.79 9.15
C SER A 89 -28.48 -4.83 7.96
N ASN A 90 -28.17 -3.56 8.21
CA ASN A 90 -28.12 -2.51 7.19
C ASN A 90 -26.68 -2.06 6.90
N TRP A 91 -25.67 -2.68 7.50
CA TRP A 91 -24.27 -2.27 7.36
C TRP A 91 -23.80 -2.21 5.92
N SER A 92 -24.04 -3.27 5.15
CA SER A 92 -23.59 -3.38 3.76
C SER A 92 -24.38 -2.46 2.83
N LEU A 93 -25.70 -2.35 3.06
CA LEU A 93 -26.57 -1.46 2.31
C LEU A 93 -26.13 0.01 2.45
N GLU A 94 -25.91 0.47 3.69
CA GLU A 94 -25.46 1.84 3.94
C GLU A 94 -24.04 2.06 3.42
N TRP A 95 -23.16 1.06 3.53
CA TRP A 95 -21.82 1.13 2.95
C TRP A 95 -21.87 1.40 1.44
N TRP A 96 -22.63 0.62 0.69
CA TRP A 96 -22.75 0.80 -0.76
C TRP A 96 -23.51 2.07 -1.14
N SER A 97 -24.52 2.49 -0.37
CA SER A 97 -25.18 3.78 -0.53
C SER A 97 -24.20 4.95 -0.40
N LEU A 98 -23.35 4.94 0.63
CA LEU A 98 -22.31 5.95 0.82
C LEU A 98 -21.25 5.90 -0.31
N ARG A 99 -20.84 4.71 -0.74
CA ARG A 99 -19.89 4.50 -1.86
C ARG A 99 -20.46 5.08 -3.15
N GLN A 100 -21.71 4.80 -3.48
CA GLN A 100 -22.37 5.36 -4.64
C GLN A 100 -22.44 6.88 -4.53
N LYS A 101 -22.89 7.41 -3.39
CA LYS A 101 -23.03 8.85 -3.18
C LYS A 101 -21.72 9.64 -3.31
N TYR A 102 -20.63 9.16 -2.70
CA TYR A 102 -19.38 9.90 -2.60
C TYR A 102 -18.32 9.50 -3.63
N GLN A 103 -18.35 8.27 -4.14
CA GLN A 103 -17.36 7.76 -5.09
C GLN A 103 -17.94 7.45 -6.48
N GLY A 104 -19.26 7.38 -6.64
CA GLY A 104 -19.86 7.04 -7.93
C GLY A 104 -19.66 5.59 -8.34
N ILE A 105 -19.55 4.68 -7.38
CA ILE A 105 -19.33 3.24 -7.62
C ILE A 105 -20.44 2.41 -6.97
N ILE A 106 -20.86 1.36 -7.67
CA ILE A 106 -21.85 0.39 -7.23
C ILE A 106 -21.19 -0.97 -6.97
N ALA A 107 -21.86 -1.84 -6.21
CA ALA A 107 -21.42 -3.20 -6.03
C ALA A 107 -21.53 -3.97 -7.37
N PRO A 108 -20.54 -4.80 -7.75
CA PRO A 108 -20.61 -5.56 -8.99
C PRO A 108 -21.70 -6.64 -8.95
N SER A 109 -21.94 -7.24 -7.78
CA SER A 109 -23.09 -8.10 -7.51
C SER A 109 -23.90 -7.49 -6.37
N MET A 110 -25.22 -7.68 -6.39
CA MET A 110 -26.04 -7.34 -5.24
C MET A 110 -25.56 -8.17 -4.05
N ALA A 111 -25.08 -7.51 -3.00
CA ALA A 111 -24.76 -8.16 -1.73
C ALA A 111 -26.01 -8.93 -1.27
N ASP A 112 -25.89 -10.23 -1.02
CA ASP A 112 -27.01 -11.05 -0.54
C ASP A 112 -27.53 -10.42 0.76
N PRO A 113 -28.81 -9.97 0.83
CA PRO A 113 -29.38 -9.37 2.04
C PRO A 113 -29.32 -10.30 3.27
N LYS A 114 -29.13 -11.61 3.06
CA LYS A 114 -29.02 -12.63 4.11
C LYS A 114 -27.58 -12.96 4.49
N ALA A 115 -26.61 -12.65 3.63
CA ALA A 115 -25.22 -12.75 3.98
C ALA A 115 -24.89 -11.52 4.82
N VAL A 116 -24.43 -11.73 6.06
CA VAL A 116 -23.81 -10.66 6.86
C VAL A 116 -22.41 -10.39 6.26
N GLU A 117 -22.36 -10.10 4.96
CA GLU A 117 -21.16 -9.71 4.24
C GLU A 117 -20.89 -8.26 4.60
N SER A 118 -20.22 -8.08 5.74
CA SER A 118 -19.75 -6.77 6.14
C SER A 118 -18.55 -6.39 5.27
N ASP A 119 -18.77 -6.08 3.99
CA ASP A 119 -17.82 -5.41 3.08
C ASP A 119 -17.02 -4.28 3.74
N PRO A 120 -17.64 -3.40 4.57
CA PRO A 120 -16.87 -2.42 5.32
C PRO A 120 -15.83 -3.04 6.27
N THR A 121 -16.02 -4.27 6.76
CA THR A 121 -15.00 -4.94 7.60
C THR A 121 -13.87 -5.58 6.79
N ALA A 122 -14.01 -5.75 5.48
CA ALA A 122 -12.92 -6.22 4.63
C ALA A 122 -11.82 -5.15 4.44
N THR A 123 -12.11 -3.86 4.68
CA THR A 123 -11.11 -2.79 4.56
C THR A 123 -10.29 -2.63 5.84
N PRO A 124 -8.94 -2.71 5.75
CA PRO A 124 -8.04 -2.45 6.88
C PRO A 124 -8.22 -1.06 7.49
N LEU A 125 -8.69 -0.08 6.71
CA LEU A 125 -8.95 1.29 7.22
C LEU A 125 -10.08 1.31 8.25
N ILE A 126 -11.00 0.34 8.21
CA ILE A 126 -12.08 0.20 9.18
C ILE A 126 -11.69 -0.75 10.30
N THR A 127 -11.11 -1.92 9.98
CA THR A 127 -10.88 -2.99 10.99
C THR A 127 -9.57 -2.89 11.75
N GLN A 128 -8.50 -2.45 11.11
CA GLN A 128 -7.17 -2.37 11.73
C GLN A 128 -6.87 -0.97 12.26
N GLN A 129 -7.38 0.06 11.59
CA GLN A 129 -7.15 1.45 11.97
C GLN A 129 -8.30 2.00 12.83
N HIS A 130 -8.10 2.01 14.15
CA HIS A 130 -9.02 2.65 15.10
C HIS A 130 -8.85 4.18 15.16
N ALA A 131 -8.67 4.82 14.00
CA ALA A 131 -8.55 6.26 13.86
C ALA A 131 -9.43 6.76 12.69
N PRO A 132 -9.95 8.01 12.77
CA PRO A 132 -10.71 8.61 11.67
C PRO A 132 -9.90 8.61 10.37
N ALA A 133 -10.52 8.20 9.27
CA ALA A 133 -9.91 8.16 7.94
C ALA A 133 -9.74 9.57 7.37
N ALA A 134 -10.61 10.52 7.76
CA ALA A 134 -10.52 11.93 7.39
C ALA A 134 -9.19 12.58 7.80
N ARG A 135 -8.44 11.96 8.72
CA ARG A 135 -7.09 12.39 9.09
C ARG A 135 -6.15 12.44 7.88
N ASP A 136 -6.27 11.45 6.99
CA ASP A 136 -5.42 11.32 5.81
C ASP A 136 -5.86 12.34 4.74
N THR A 137 -7.18 12.59 4.63
CA THR A 137 -7.73 13.68 3.79
C THR A 137 -7.23 15.05 4.24
N ILE A 138 -7.29 15.33 5.55
CA ILE A 138 -6.80 16.60 6.11
C ILE A 138 -5.30 16.74 5.86
N ALA A 139 -4.52 15.68 6.10
CA ALA A 139 -3.08 15.69 5.84
C ALA A 139 -2.76 15.93 4.36
N TYR A 140 -3.51 15.27 3.46
CA TYR A 140 -3.33 15.44 2.02
C TYR A 140 -3.65 16.87 1.56
N ILE A 141 -4.68 17.52 2.08
CA ILE A 141 -4.96 18.94 1.76
C ILE A 141 -3.86 19.84 2.36
N ALA A 142 -3.54 19.64 3.64
CA ALA A 142 -2.55 20.42 4.37
C ALA A 142 -1.15 20.37 3.72
N GLN A 143 -0.78 19.25 3.10
CA GLN A 143 0.52 19.10 2.43
C GLN A 143 0.70 20.15 1.33
N PHE A 144 -0.37 20.52 0.61
CA PHE A 144 -0.29 21.52 -0.46
C PHE A 144 -0.24 22.95 0.09
N GLN A 145 -0.84 23.22 1.25
CA GLN A 145 -0.65 24.50 1.96
C GLN A 145 0.78 24.66 2.45
N ILE A 146 1.40 23.60 2.99
CA ILE A 146 2.81 23.60 3.35
C ILE A 146 3.68 23.79 2.10
N LEU A 147 3.38 23.06 1.03
CA LEU A 147 4.07 23.20 -0.25
C LEU A 147 3.99 24.63 -0.79
N LYS A 148 2.83 25.29 -0.69
CA LYS A 148 2.64 26.68 -1.11
C LYS A 148 3.53 27.66 -0.35
N LYS A 149 3.78 27.42 0.94
CA LYS A 149 4.73 28.23 1.71
C LYS A 149 6.17 28.01 1.26
N LEU A 150 6.54 26.75 0.98
CA LEU A 150 7.88 26.36 0.57
C LEU A 150 8.23 26.77 -0.87
N CYS A 151 7.21 26.88 -1.74
CA CYS A 151 7.39 27.16 -3.15
C CYS A 151 6.91 28.57 -3.52
N LYS A 152 7.83 29.41 -3.99
CA LYS A 152 7.51 30.72 -4.60
C LYS A 152 7.12 30.63 -6.09
N ALA A 153 7.48 29.54 -6.76
CA ALA A 153 7.17 29.29 -8.17
C ALA A 153 5.76 28.69 -8.35
N LYS A 154 5.37 28.43 -9.61
CA LYS A 154 4.13 27.70 -9.93
C LYS A 154 4.18 26.30 -9.32
N LEU A 155 3.23 25.98 -8.45
CA LEU A 155 3.25 24.74 -7.64
C LEU A 155 3.34 23.47 -8.49
N SER A 156 2.63 23.43 -9.62
CA SER A 156 2.61 22.28 -10.53
C SER A 156 3.94 22.01 -11.22
N GLN A 157 4.78 23.03 -11.38
CA GLN A 157 6.12 22.91 -11.98
C GLN A 157 7.18 22.55 -10.94
N GLY A 158 6.80 22.63 -9.66
CA GLY A 158 7.61 22.34 -8.49
C GLY A 158 8.62 23.43 -8.13
N CYS A 159 9.27 23.25 -6.98
CA CYS A 159 10.29 24.17 -6.48
C CYS A 159 11.45 23.45 -5.79
N LEU A 160 12.50 24.21 -5.49
CA LEU A 160 13.60 23.85 -4.59
C LEU A 160 13.60 24.86 -3.44
N PRO A 161 13.12 24.50 -2.24
CA PRO A 161 13.11 25.42 -1.11
C PRO A 161 14.54 25.68 -0.63
N ASP A 162 14.80 26.92 -0.22
CA ASP A 162 16.05 27.38 0.36
C ASP A 162 15.99 27.39 1.90
N LYS A 163 17.04 27.91 2.54
CA LYS A 163 17.13 27.95 4.00
C LYS A 163 16.14 28.93 4.64
N GLU A 164 15.78 30.00 3.96
CA GLU A 164 14.85 31.00 4.48
C GLU A 164 13.43 30.45 4.44
N GLU A 165 13.02 29.79 3.36
CA GLU A 165 11.70 29.17 3.27
C GLU A 165 11.52 28.01 4.26
N MET A 166 12.61 27.31 4.58
CA MET A 166 12.60 26.20 5.56
C MET A 166 12.61 26.64 7.03
N LYS A 167 12.84 27.93 7.32
CA LYS A 167 13.02 28.43 8.68
C LYS A 167 11.80 28.15 9.57
N ASP A 168 10.61 28.50 9.10
CA ASP A 168 9.36 28.35 9.86
C ASP A 168 9.06 26.87 10.14
N ILE A 169 9.31 25.99 9.17
CA ILE A 169 9.18 24.53 9.35
C ILE A 169 10.16 24.03 10.41
N HIS A 170 11.44 24.39 10.30
CA HIS A 170 12.47 23.94 11.23
C HIS A 170 12.21 24.41 12.67
N ASP A 171 11.82 25.67 12.85
CA ASP A 171 11.50 26.21 14.16
C ASP A 171 10.21 25.62 14.74
N THR A 172 9.30 25.16 13.89
CA THR A 172 8.10 24.45 14.34
C THR A 172 8.42 23.01 14.73
N ILE A 173 9.22 22.28 13.95
CA ILE A 173 9.65 20.91 14.28
C ILE A 173 10.40 20.87 15.61
N LYS A 174 11.28 21.85 15.88
CA LYS A 174 11.96 21.99 17.19
C LYS A 174 11.01 22.11 18.37
N SER A 175 9.81 22.63 18.14
CA SER A 175 8.80 22.78 19.19
C SER A 175 8.19 21.43 19.58
N GLY A 176 8.28 20.41 18.71
CA GLY A 176 7.77 19.06 18.99
C GLY A 176 6.32 19.09 19.48
N GLY A 177 6.03 18.34 20.55
CA GLY A 177 4.70 18.32 21.18
C GLY A 177 4.42 19.44 22.18
N SER A 178 5.23 20.51 22.22
CA SER A 178 5.04 21.61 23.21
C SER A 178 3.98 22.63 22.81
N ILE A 179 3.57 22.65 21.54
CA ILE A 179 2.50 23.52 21.00
C ILE A 179 1.41 22.68 20.36
N SER A 180 0.20 23.24 20.21
CA SER A 180 -0.88 22.52 19.52
C SER A 180 -0.57 22.37 18.03
N TRP A 181 -1.13 21.34 17.40
CA TRP A 181 -0.89 21.10 15.97
C TRP A 181 -1.40 22.25 15.09
N LEU A 182 -2.49 22.93 15.50
CA LEU A 182 -3.02 24.09 14.77
C LEU A 182 -2.08 25.28 14.86
N ASP A 183 -1.48 25.52 16.04
CA ASP A 183 -0.51 26.61 16.21
C ASP A 183 0.79 26.29 15.43
N ALA A 184 1.19 25.02 15.42
CA ALA A 184 2.29 24.54 14.58
C ALA A 184 1.99 24.73 13.09
N PHE A 185 0.79 24.36 12.65
CA PHE A 185 0.34 24.48 11.27
C PHE A 185 0.25 25.95 10.82
N GLU A 186 -0.28 26.83 11.68
CA GLU A 186 -0.33 28.27 11.45
C GLU A 186 1.08 28.87 11.38
N LYS A 187 1.99 28.44 12.27
CA LYS A 187 3.39 28.88 12.22
C LYS A 187 4.09 28.46 10.92
N MET A 188 3.79 27.28 10.40
CA MET A 188 4.35 26.80 9.14
C MET A 188 3.72 27.48 7.92
N THR A 189 2.41 27.62 7.87
CA THR A 189 1.69 28.01 6.64
C THR A 189 1.23 29.47 6.63
N GLY A 190 1.21 30.13 7.79
CA GLY A 190 0.59 31.43 8.01
C GLY A 190 -0.94 31.39 8.14
N ASN A 191 -1.57 30.20 8.07
CA ASN A 191 -3.01 30.05 8.19
C ASN A 191 -3.35 28.91 9.14
N ARG A 192 -4.28 29.16 10.05
CA ARG A 192 -4.76 28.16 11.01
C ARG A 192 -5.81 27.21 10.43
N HIS A 193 -6.42 27.55 9.29
CA HIS A 193 -7.48 26.78 8.65
C HIS A 193 -6.93 25.91 7.53
N ILE A 194 -7.54 24.73 7.37
CA ILE A 194 -7.30 23.87 6.22
C ILE A 194 -7.96 24.49 4.99
N ASP A 195 -7.20 24.62 3.91
CA ASP A 195 -7.57 25.28 2.66
C ASP A 195 -7.16 24.41 1.47
N ALA A 196 -8.12 24.09 0.62
CA ALA A 196 -7.91 23.32 -0.61
C ALA A 196 -7.42 24.18 -1.78
N GLY A 197 -7.35 25.51 -1.66
CA GLY A 197 -6.87 26.41 -2.70
C GLY A 197 -5.52 25.99 -3.29
N PRO A 198 -4.48 25.75 -2.48
CA PRO A 198 -3.18 25.29 -2.98
C PRO A 198 -3.20 23.91 -3.67
N LEU A 199 -4.07 23.00 -3.22
CA LEU A 199 -4.28 21.71 -3.87
C LEU A 199 -4.86 21.91 -5.30
N LEU A 200 -5.87 22.76 -5.42
CA LEU A 200 -6.48 23.10 -6.71
C LEU A 200 -5.52 23.86 -7.63
N GLU A 201 -4.68 24.74 -7.07
CA GLU A 201 -3.62 25.42 -7.84
C GLU A 201 -2.60 24.41 -8.40
N TYR A 202 -2.17 23.43 -7.59
CA TYR A 202 -1.23 22.39 -8.00
C TYR A 202 -1.79 21.53 -9.14
N TYR A 203 -3.07 21.12 -9.05
CA TYR A 203 -3.73 20.31 -10.07
C TYR A 203 -4.37 21.13 -11.20
N SER A 204 -4.27 22.47 -11.19
CA SER A 204 -4.94 23.34 -12.15
C SER A 204 -4.69 22.97 -13.62
N PRO A 205 -3.46 22.63 -14.08
CA PRO A 205 -3.24 22.20 -15.45
C PRO A 205 -4.04 20.93 -15.81
N LEU A 206 -4.10 19.98 -14.88
CA LEU A 206 -4.84 18.74 -15.09
C LEU A 206 -6.35 18.97 -15.11
N ILE A 207 -6.87 19.80 -14.20
CA ILE A 207 -8.29 20.15 -14.15
C ILE A 207 -8.72 20.74 -15.51
N GLN A 208 -7.96 21.72 -16.03
CA GLN A 208 -8.25 22.33 -17.32
C GLN A 208 -8.21 21.31 -18.47
N TRP A 209 -7.25 20.38 -18.45
CA TRP A 209 -7.13 19.34 -19.47
C TRP A 209 -8.31 18.36 -19.43
N ILE A 210 -8.72 17.91 -18.24
CA ILE A 210 -9.88 17.02 -18.06
C ILE A 210 -11.18 17.72 -18.48
N ASP A 211 -11.37 18.98 -18.09
CA ASP A 211 -12.57 19.76 -18.45
C ASP A 211 -12.72 19.91 -19.96
N ASN A 212 -11.61 20.17 -20.67
CA ASN A 212 -11.60 20.25 -22.13
C ASN A 212 -11.95 18.90 -22.77
N ILE A 213 -11.35 17.80 -22.31
CA ILE A 213 -11.64 16.46 -22.84
C ILE A 213 -13.09 16.08 -22.59
N ASN A 214 -13.59 16.26 -21.38
CA ASN A 214 -14.98 15.94 -21.05
C ASN A 214 -15.96 16.76 -21.90
N SER A 215 -15.66 18.04 -22.15
CA SER A 215 -16.48 18.89 -23.01
C SER A 215 -16.47 18.44 -24.47
N ASN A 216 -15.29 18.12 -25.02
CA ASN A 216 -15.14 17.69 -26.42
C ASN A 216 -15.77 16.31 -26.67
N GLU A 217 -15.63 15.40 -25.71
CA GLU A 217 -16.19 14.05 -25.75
C GLU A 217 -17.65 13.99 -25.27
N GLN A 218 -18.25 15.15 -24.94
CA GLN A 218 -19.62 15.27 -24.44
C GLN A 218 -19.93 14.34 -23.25
N ARG A 219 -18.95 14.18 -22.35
CA ARG A 219 -19.09 13.35 -21.15
C ARG A 219 -19.98 14.05 -20.13
N VAL A 220 -20.89 13.30 -19.52
CA VAL A 220 -21.67 13.78 -18.38
C VAL A 220 -20.79 13.70 -17.13
N VAL A 221 -20.60 14.83 -16.46
CA VAL A 221 -19.83 14.90 -15.20
C VAL A 221 -20.77 14.63 -14.03
N GLY A 222 -20.42 13.64 -13.22
CA GLY A 222 -21.22 13.18 -12.10
C GLY A 222 -21.92 11.85 -12.40
N TRP A 223 -22.61 11.34 -11.40
CA TRP A 223 -23.27 10.02 -11.41
C TRP A 223 -24.62 10.08 -10.69
N GLU A 224 -25.24 11.26 -10.62
CA GLU A 224 -26.64 11.37 -10.19
C GLU A 224 -27.51 10.73 -11.27
N VAL A 225 -27.67 9.42 -11.17
CA VAL A 225 -28.57 8.62 -11.99
C VAL A 225 -29.98 8.85 -11.43
N GLU A 226 -30.89 9.36 -12.24
CA GLU A 226 -32.31 9.08 -12.02
C GLU A 226 -32.50 7.56 -12.27
N GLY A 227 -32.38 6.75 -11.23
CA GLY A 227 -32.54 5.29 -11.29
C GLY A 227 -31.47 4.52 -10.52
N GLU A 228 -31.72 3.23 -10.29
CA GLU A 228 -30.68 2.29 -9.88
C GLU A 228 -29.73 2.14 -11.08
N GLY A 229 -28.44 2.44 -10.92
CA GLY A 229 -27.46 2.21 -11.99
C GLY A 229 -27.53 0.76 -12.46
N GLU A 230 -27.33 0.51 -13.75
CA GLU A 230 -27.36 -0.85 -14.28
C GLU A 230 -26.23 -1.66 -13.64
N ALA A 231 -26.61 -2.67 -12.85
CA ALA A 231 -25.66 -3.66 -12.38
C ALA A 231 -25.05 -4.36 -13.60
N PHE A 232 -23.77 -4.73 -13.49
CA PHE A 232 -23.14 -5.55 -14.51
C PHE A 232 -24.00 -6.78 -14.78
N ALA A 233 -24.23 -7.08 -16.05
CA ALA A 233 -24.91 -8.31 -16.42
C ALA A 233 -24.05 -9.50 -15.98
N GLU A 234 -24.66 -10.64 -15.69
CA GLU A 234 -23.95 -11.81 -15.16
C GLU A 234 -22.79 -12.24 -16.08
N ASN A 235 -22.93 -12.06 -17.39
CA ASN A 235 -21.90 -12.30 -18.40
C ASN A 235 -20.78 -11.24 -18.48
N GLU A 236 -20.96 -10.09 -17.83
CA GLU A 236 -19.96 -9.03 -17.68
C GLU A 236 -19.14 -9.19 -16.39
N LEU A 237 -19.64 -10.00 -15.45
CA LEU A 237 -18.91 -10.34 -14.23
C LEU A 237 -17.87 -11.42 -14.52
N PRO A 238 -16.65 -11.31 -13.97
CA PRO A 238 -15.65 -12.37 -14.08
C PRO A 238 -16.16 -13.65 -13.40
N HIS A 239 -16.35 -14.73 -14.17
CA HIS A 239 -16.77 -16.01 -13.61
C HIS A 239 -15.58 -16.75 -13.01
N LEU A 240 -15.75 -17.21 -11.76
CA LEU A 240 -14.86 -18.22 -11.17
C LEU A 240 -15.25 -19.58 -11.74
N GLN A 241 -14.36 -20.23 -12.48
CA GLN A 241 -14.59 -21.63 -12.87
C GLN A 241 -14.56 -22.52 -11.62
N ASN A 242 -15.60 -23.33 -11.44
CA ASN A 242 -15.55 -24.52 -10.57
C ASN A 242 -14.39 -25.41 -11.05
N GLN A 243 -13.41 -25.64 -10.17
CA GLN A 243 -12.18 -26.33 -10.53
C GLN A 243 -12.41 -27.81 -10.82
N TYR A 244 -11.61 -28.33 -11.75
CA TYR A 244 -11.20 -29.72 -11.76
C TYR A 244 -10.60 -30.10 -10.40
N GLU A 245 -10.97 -31.26 -9.88
CA GLU A 245 -10.34 -31.91 -8.74
C GLU A 245 -8.83 -32.08 -9.02
N SER A 246 -7.99 -31.38 -8.26
CA SER A 246 -6.55 -31.63 -8.23
C SER A 246 -6.25 -32.58 -7.07
N GLU A 247 -5.58 -33.70 -7.37
CA GLU A 247 -5.25 -34.78 -6.42
C GLU A 247 -4.39 -34.34 -5.22
N ASN A 248 -3.97 -33.08 -5.09
CA ASN A 248 -3.18 -32.59 -3.96
C ASN A 248 -3.63 -31.21 -3.41
N GLY A 249 -4.93 -31.01 -3.23
CA GLY A 249 -5.47 -30.22 -2.11
C GLY A 249 -5.03 -28.76 -1.96
N GLY A 250 -4.90 -28.02 -3.07
CA GLY A 250 -4.73 -26.56 -3.05
C GLY A 250 -5.81 -25.88 -3.89
N GLU A 251 -6.80 -25.28 -3.23
CA GLU A 251 -7.91 -24.57 -3.86
C GLU A 251 -7.48 -23.13 -4.19
N PHE A 252 -7.32 -22.80 -5.47
CA PHE A 252 -7.02 -21.44 -5.94
C PHE A 252 -7.82 -21.15 -7.21
N GLY A 253 -8.91 -20.38 -7.08
CA GLY A 253 -9.82 -20.04 -8.18
C GLY A 253 -9.14 -19.21 -9.29
N ARG A 254 -9.46 -19.52 -10.54
CA ARG A 254 -9.08 -18.74 -11.74
C ARG A 254 -10.17 -17.69 -12.03
N ILE A 255 -9.75 -16.47 -12.35
CA ILE A 255 -10.62 -15.38 -12.83
C ILE A 255 -10.53 -15.35 -14.36
N ASP A 256 -11.64 -15.52 -15.07
CA ASP A 256 -11.66 -15.30 -16.52
C ASP A 256 -11.67 -13.80 -16.84
N GLY A 257 -10.69 -13.35 -17.63
CA GLY A 257 -10.71 -12.06 -18.28
C GLY A 257 -11.60 -12.13 -19.52
N THR A 258 -12.49 -11.15 -19.65
CA THR A 258 -13.39 -10.84 -20.77
C THR A 258 -13.01 -11.41 -22.15
N GLY A 259 -13.91 -12.21 -22.71
CA GLY A 259 -14.26 -12.24 -24.14
C GLY A 259 -13.16 -12.43 -25.19
N GLY A 260 -13.10 -13.66 -25.75
CA GLY A 260 -12.73 -13.88 -27.16
C GLY A 260 -11.37 -14.53 -27.42
N GLY A 261 -11.41 -15.78 -27.90
CA GLY A 261 -10.31 -16.43 -28.61
C GLY A 261 -9.54 -17.46 -27.78
N ASP A 262 -9.28 -18.62 -28.39
CA ASP A 262 -8.63 -19.83 -27.84
C ASP A 262 -7.15 -19.65 -27.41
N ALA A 263 -6.77 -18.53 -26.79
CA ALA A 263 -5.45 -18.34 -26.19
C ALA A 263 -5.58 -18.29 -24.67
N GLN A 264 -5.64 -19.46 -24.06
CA GLN A 264 -5.61 -19.59 -22.60
C GLN A 264 -4.24 -19.14 -22.08
N ILE A 265 -4.20 -18.33 -21.03
CA ILE A 265 -2.95 -17.87 -20.41
C ILE A 265 -2.48 -18.90 -19.37
N ALA A 266 -1.16 -19.11 -19.29
CA ALA A 266 -0.49 -19.93 -18.30
C ALA A 266 0.58 -19.13 -17.51
N PHE A 267 0.70 -19.42 -16.22
CA PHE A 267 1.71 -18.81 -15.34
C PHE A 267 2.94 -19.72 -15.19
N PRO A 268 4.08 -19.22 -14.71
CA PRO A 268 5.24 -20.07 -14.44
C PRO A 268 4.84 -21.31 -13.63
N GLY A 269 5.37 -22.48 -14.01
CA GLY A 269 5.06 -23.77 -13.40
C GLY A 269 3.70 -24.38 -13.76
N GLN A 270 2.85 -23.71 -14.54
CA GLN A 270 1.62 -24.28 -15.09
C GLN A 270 1.87 -24.95 -16.45
N SER A 271 0.95 -25.85 -16.84
CA SER A 271 0.98 -26.49 -18.16
C SER A 271 0.79 -25.44 -19.26
N CYS A 272 1.45 -25.66 -20.41
CA CYS A 272 1.27 -24.89 -21.64
C CYS A 272 1.01 -25.80 -22.86
N GLU A 273 0.61 -27.06 -22.64
CA GLU A 273 0.41 -28.06 -23.69
C GLU A 273 -0.74 -27.75 -24.66
N LYS A 274 -1.66 -26.89 -24.25
CA LYS A 274 -2.84 -26.48 -25.05
C LYS A 274 -2.61 -25.13 -25.74
N ASP A 275 -1.39 -24.89 -26.23
CA ASP A 275 -0.97 -23.65 -26.89
C ASP A 275 -1.21 -22.39 -26.04
N GLN A 276 -0.99 -22.51 -24.73
CA GLN A 276 -1.19 -21.43 -23.78
C GLN A 276 -0.02 -20.44 -23.79
N GLU A 277 -0.29 -19.14 -23.73
CA GLU A 277 0.76 -18.11 -23.63
C GLU A 277 1.27 -17.97 -22.19
N CYS A 278 2.58 -18.11 -22.01
CA CYS A 278 3.25 -18.02 -20.72
C CYS A 278 3.57 -16.57 -20.31
N LEU A 279 3.02 -16.10 -19.18
CA LEU A 279 3.22 -14.74 -18.65
C LEU A 279 4.31 -14.64 -17.56
N LEU A 280 4.57 -13.41 -17.07
CA LEU A 280 5.48 -13.11 -15.96
C LEU A 280 6.92 -13.62 -16.21
N ASP A 281 7.46 -13.23 -17.37
CA ASP A 281 8.82 -13.56 -17.82
C ASP A 281 9.11 -15.06 -17.93
N SER A 282 8.08 -15.87 -18.15
CA SER A 282 8.21 -17.28 -18.52
C SER A 282 8.08 -17.52 -20.03
N LYS A 283 8.41 -18.73 -20.45
CA LYS A 283 8.38 -19.27 -21.81
C LYS A 283 7.90 -20.72 -21.72
N CYS A 284 7.06 -21.15 -22.67
CA CYS A 284 6.66 -22.55 -22.76
C CYS A 284 7.84 -23.42 -23.20
N ASN A 285 8.14 -24.48 -22.45
CA ASN A 285 9.12 -25.51 -22.84
C ASN A 285 8.46 -26.72 -23.54
N GLY A 286 7.25 -26.54 -24.08
CA GLY A 286 6.46 -27.60 -24.73
C GLY A 286 5.52 -28.37 -23.78
N THR A 287 5.71 -28.27 -22.47
CA THR A 287 4.83 -28.91 -21.47
C THR A 287 4.41 -27.94 -20.36
N ILE A 288 5.37 -27.17 -19.83
CA ILE A 288 5.14 -26.19 -18.76
C ILE A 288 5.80 -24.84 -19.07
N CYS A 289 5.26 -23.78 -18.46
CA CYS A 289 5.87 -22.45 -18.49
C CYS A 289 7.09 -22.41 -17.55
N VAL A 290 8.29 -22.21 -18.11
CA VAL A 290 9.55 -22.08 -17.37
C VAL A 290 10.10 -20.66 -17.46
N CYS A 291 10.88 -20.22 -16.48
CA CYS A 291 11.46 -18.88 -16.50
C CYS A 291 12.43 -18.68 -17.68
N ARG A 292 12.46 -17.46 -18.24
CA ARG A 292 13.38 -17.10 -19.32
C ARG A 292 14.84 -17.13 -18.85
N GLU A 293 15.76 -17.22 -19.80
CA GLU A 293 17.20 -17.22 -19.54
C GLU A 293 17.61 -16.00 -18.69
N GLY A 294 18.44 -16.26 -17.67
CA GLY A 294 18.91 -15.24 -16.72
C GLY A 294 17.98 -15.00 -15.52
N LEU A 295 16.82 -15.66 -15.45
CA LEU A 295 15.91 -15.62 -14.31
C LEU A 295 15.94 -16.95 -13.54
N TYR A 296 15.65 -16.87 -12.25
CA TYR A 296 15.55 -18.01 -11.33
C TYR A 296 14.09 -18.28 -10.98
N THR A 297 13.73 -19.55 -10.78
CA THR A 297 12.40 -19.93 -10.35
C THR A 297 12.31 -19.93 -8.83
N LEU A 298 11.50 -19.04 -8.26
CA LEU A 298 11.13 -19.02 -6.85
C LEU A 298 9.82 -19.79 -6.66
N ARG A 299 9.86 -20.87 -5.87
CA ARG A 299 8.68 -21.67 -5.54
C ARG A 299 8.25 -21.43 -4.09
N ILE A 300 7.01 -20.98 -3.88
CA ILE A 300 6.45 -20.79 -2.53
C ILE A 300 5.04 -21.40 -2.51
N ALA A 301 4.82 -22.41 -1.66
CA ALA A 301 3.50 -23.04 -1.46
C ALA A 301 2.78 -23.44 -2.78
N GLY A 302 3.53 -23.95 -3.76
CA GLY A 302 2.98 -24.38 -5.05
C GLY A 302 2.85 -23.28 -6.10
N THR A 303 3.13 -22.02 -5.76
CA THR A 303 3.27 -20.91 -6.73
C THR A 303 4.70 -20.86 -7.26
N TYR A 304 4.87 -20.46 -8.52
CA TYR A 304 6.17 -20.28 -9.16
C TYR A 304 6.27 -18.86 -9.70
N ASN A 305 7.39 -18.20 -9.40
CA ASN A 305 7.66 -16.83 -9.84
C ASN A 305 9.06 -16.75 -10.45
N CYS A 306 9.22 -15.96 -11.50
CA CYS A 306 10.51 -15.71 -12.12
C CYS A 306 11.16 -14.48 -11.47
N VAL A 307 12.36 -14.65 -10.91
CA VAL A 307 13.07 -13.60 -10.17
C VAL A 307 14.47 -13.38 -10.75
N PRO A 308 15.00 -12.13 -10.71
CA PRO A 308 16.27 -11.78 -11.35
C PRO A 308 17.52 -12.29 -10.61
N SER A 309 17.36 -12.76 -9.38
CA SER A 309 18.47 -13.18 -8.52
C SER A 309 18.20 -14.53 -7.90
N ASP A 310 19.25 -15.31 -7.70
CA ASP A 310 19.22 -16.62 -7.06
C ASP A 310 18.58 -16.55 -5.65
N PRO A 311 17.40 -17.15 -5.45
CA PRO A 311 16.70 -17.16 -4.17
C PRO A 311 17.52 -17.79 -3.04
N ALA A 312 18.43 -18.71 -3.35
CA ALA A 312 19.30 -19.35 -2.36
C ALA A 312 20.29 -18.36 -1.74
N LYS A 313 20.75 -17.38 -2.52
CA LYS A 313 21.70 -16.34 -2.05
C LYS A 313 21.02 -15.27 -1.20
N VAL A 314 19.71 -15.14 -1.31
CA VAL A 314 18.90 -14.17 -0.55
C VAL A 314 18.08 -14.84 0.57
N GLY A 315 18.38 -16.11 0.86
CA GLY A 315 17.84 -16.82 2.03
C GLY A 315 16.43 -17.34 1.85
N PHE A 316 16.07 -17.90 0.70
CA PHE A 316 14.81 -18.64 0.50
C PHE A 316 15.02 -20.17 0.36
N THR A 317 16.14 -20.68 0.88
CA THR A 317 16.46 -22.12 0.91
C THR A 317 16.68 -22.63 2.33
N ASP A 318 16.40 -23.91 2.49
CA ASP A 318 16.67 -24.78 3.64
C ASP A 318 18.17 -24.89 3.99
N ASP A 319 19.05 -24.94 2.98
CA ASP A 319 20.47 -25.27 3.19
C ASP A 319 21.36 -24.13 3.75
N SER A 320 20.84 -22.91 3.87
CA SER A 320 21.63 -21.72 4.26
C SER A 320 21.05 -20.92 5.43
N GLY A 321 20.06 -21.46 6.13
CA GLY A 321 19.38 -20.75 7.23
C GLY A 321 18.44 -19.64 6.75
N GLY A 322 17.91 -19.78 5.54
CA GLY A 322 16.97 -18.86 4.94
C GLY A 322 15.56 -18.90 5.56
N LEU A 323 14.75 -17.89 5.25
CA LEU A 323 13.33 -17.81 5.59
C LEU A 323 12.55 -18.89 4.81
N VAL A 324 12.33 -20.03 5.45
CA VAL A 324 11.45 -21.08 4.93
C VAL A 324 9.99 -20.70 5.23
N ILE A 325 9.29 -20.14 4.24
CA ILE A 325 7.83 -19.94 4.34
C ILE A 325 7.15 -21.27 4.01
N ALA A 326 7.16 -22.20 4.96
CA ALA A 326 6.32 -23.39 4.92
C ALA A 326 4.92 -23.02 5.42
N LEU A 327 3.93 -22.98 4.52
CA LEU A 327 2.54 -23.09 4.95
C LEU A 327 2.31 -24.55 5.32
N ASN A 328 2.17 -24.82 6.62
CA ASN A 328 1.99 -26.17 7.14
C ASN A 328 0.72 -26.78 6.49
N PRO A 329 0.80 -27.87 5.72
CA PRO A 329 -0.40 -28.53 5.22
C PRO A 329 -1.11 -29.13 6.43
N ASN A 330 -2.32 -28.66 6.70
CA ASN A 330 -3.13 -29.08 7.83
C ASN A 330 -3.69 -30.49 7.56
N ASN A 331 -2.85 -31.52 7.61
CA ASN A 331 -3.31 -32.89 7.74
C ASN A 331 -3.44 -33.19 9.22
N GLY A 332 -4.67 -33.42 9.65
CA GLY A 332 -5.07 -33.42 11.05
C GLY A 332 -4.27 -34.37 11.94
N SER A 333 -4.26 -33.97 13.22
CA SER A 333 -4.02 -34.78 14.43
C SER A 333 -2.59 -34.82 14.98
N HIS A 334 -2.52 -34.36 16.23
CA HIS A 334 -1.49 -34.52 17.26
C HIS A 334 -0.33 -33.51 17.30
N ALA A 335 -0.34 -32.74 18.39
CA ALA A 335 0.77 -31.93 18.88
C ALA A 335 2.02 -32.79 19.11
N PRO A 336 3.25 -32.28 18.87
CA PRO A 336 4.44 -32.99 19.25
C PRO A 336 4.77 -32.73 20.72
N GLU A 337 4.62 -33.78 21.54
CA GLU A 337 5.49 -33.94 22.70
C GLU A 337 6.93 -34.20 22.23
N THR A 338 7.85 -33.76 23.06
CA THR A 338 9.30 -33.74 22.89
C THR A 338 9.92 -35.08 22.49
N GLY A 339 10.82 -35.03 21.51
CA GLY A 339 12.01 -35.88 21.46
C GLY A 339 11.98 -37.06 20.49
N GLN A 340 13.08 -37.14 19.72
CA GLN A 340 13.61 -38.25 18.92
C GLN A 340 13.37 -38.19 17.40
N ASN A 341 14.51 -38.30 16.71
CA ASN A 341 14.72 -38.29 15.27
C ASN A 341 13.83 -39.29 14.52
N ALA A 342 13.19 -38.82 13.46
CA ALA A 342 12.86 -39.64 12.31
C ALA A 342 13.23 -38.84 11.06
N ASP A 343 14.25 -39.33 10.34
CA ASP A 343 14.68 -38.81 9.06
C ASP A 343 13.56 -38.92 8.04
N ILE A 344 13.16 -37.81 7.43
CA ILE A 344 12.36 -37.78 6.20
C ILE A 344 13.09 -36.87 5.22
N GLU A 345 13.78 -37.48 4.25
CA GLU A 345 14.42 -36.79 3.13
C GLU A 345 13.35 -36.21 2.19
N ALA A 346 13.36 -34.89 1.99
CA ALA A 346 12.71 -34.24 0.86
C ALA A 346 13.76 -34.03 -0.25
N VAL A 347 13.55 -34.65 -1.40
CA VAL A 347 14.47 -34.58 -2.54
C VAL A 347 14.22 -33.31 -3.33
N VAL A 348 15.24 -32.43 -3.41
CA VAL A 348 15.30 -31.32 -4.36
C VAL A 348 16.20 -31.72 -5.52
N THR A 349 15.64 -31.84 -6.72
CA THR A 349 16.43 -32.04 -7.95
C THR A 349 16.80 -30.68 -8.56
N ILE A 350 18.11 -30.44 -8.70
CA ILE A 350 18.67 -29.33 -9.47
C ILE A 350 19.14 -29.90 -10.81
N GLU A 351 18.48 -29.55 -11.92
CA GLU A 351 19.02 -29.84 -13.25
C GLU A 351 19.78 -28.62 -13.78
N HIS A 352 21.09 -28.79 -13.94
CA HIS A 352 21.96 -27.88 -14.68
C HIS A 352 22.86 -28.73 -15.59
N MET A 353 22.77 -28.52 -16.90
CA MET A 353 23.76 -29.04 -17.84
C MET A 353 24.88 -28.00 -17.96
N ASP A 354 26.10 -28.33 -17.51
CA ASP A 354 27.31 -28.06 -18.28
C ASP A 354 28.61 -28.64 -17.70
N ASP A 355 29.54 -28.87 -18.64
CA ASP A 355 30.78 -29.63 -18.60
C ASP A 355 31.95 -29.03 -17.79
N LYS A 356 32.70 -29.92 -17.14
CA LYS A 356 34.14 -29.89 -16.76
C LYS A 356 34.78 -28.60 -16.18
N ALA A 357 35.26 -28.77 -14.93
CA ALA A 357 36.67 -28.78 -14.50
C ALA A 357 37.10 -27.83 -13.34
N ASN A 358 37.47 -28.50 -12.24
CA ASN A 358 38.66 -28.32 -11.38
C ASN A 358 38.94 -27.04 -10.54
N LYS A 359 39.01 -27.32 -9.22
CA LYS A 359 40.08 -27.05 -8.23
C LYS A 359 40.13 -25.73 -7.42
N HIS A 360 40.03 -25.99 -6.11
CA HIS A 360 40.88 -25.56 -4.98
C HIS A 360 40.67 -24.18 -4.31
N GLY A 361 40.48 -24.24 -2.98
CA GLY A 361 41.39 -23.53 -2.07
C GLY A 361 40.82 -22.55 -1.03
N LYS A 362 40.35 -23.09 0.11
CA LYS A 362 40.57 -22.68 1.52
C LYS A 362 40.86 -21.22 1.95
N THR A 363 40.30 -20.90 3.15
CA THR A 363 40.65 -19.91 4.23
C THR A 363 40.19 -18.45 4.02
N SER A 364 39.75 -17.64 5.01
CA SER A 364 39.92 -17.60 6.48
C SER A 364 38.81 -16.75 7.17
N ASN A 365 38.60 -17.01 8.47
CA ASN A 365 37.82 -16.29 9.47
C ASN A 365 38.22 -14.81 9.72
N SER A 366 37.24 -13.98 10.11
CA SER A 366 37.34 -13.00 11.22
C SER A 366 35.97 -12.36 11.50
N ALA A 367 35.56 -12.33 12.79
CA ALA A 367 34.91 -11.19 13.50
C ALA A 367 33.87 -11.59 14.57
N THR A 368 34.30 -12.31 15.61
CA THR A 368 33.60 -12.39 16.90
C THR A 368 34.03 -11.23 17.81
N LYS A 369 33.46 -10.04 17.61
CA LYS A 369 33.48 -8.93 18.59
C LYS A 369 32.29 -8.01 18.32
N ASN A 370 31.10 -8.32 18.88
CA ASN A 370 30.02 -7.31 19.02
C ASN A 370 28.85 -7.69 19.96
N LEU A 371 28.88 -8.85 20.64
CA LEU A 371 27.73 -9.32 21.44
C LEU A 371 27.67 -8.81 22.89
N CYS A 372 28.66 -8.06 23.40
CA CYS A 372 28.67 -7.60 24.80
C CYS A 372 28.08 -6.22 25.07
N ASN A 373 27.73 -5.41 24.06
CA ASN A 373 27.23 -4.04 24.29
C ASN A 373 25.70 -3.91 24.33
N PHE A 374 24.94 -4.91 23.85
CA PHE A 374 23.48 -4.80 23.76
C PHE A 374 22.76 -5.08 25.09
N SER A 375 23.30 -5.98 25.92
CA SER A 375 22.64 -6.37 27.17
C SER A 375 22.64 -5.25 28.22
N ILE A 376 23.66 -4.37 28.21
CA ILE A 376 23.80 -3.29 29.20
C ILE A 376 22.82 -2.15 28.89
N LEU A 377 22.64 -1.81 27.61
CA LEU A 377 21.71 -0.76 27.19
C LEU A 377 20.25 -1.15 27.44
N PHE A 378 19.90 -2.43 27.27
CA PHE A 378 18.54 -2.92 27.52
C PHE A 378 18.16 -2.88 29.00
N SER A 379 19.09 -3.22 29.90
CA SER A 379 18.87 -3.14 31.35
C SER A 379 18.69 -1.71 31.86
N ILE A 380 19.44 -0.74 31.29
CA ILE A 380 19.28 0.68 31.63
C ILE A 380 17.91 1.20 31.17
N PHE A 381 17.44 0.78 29.99
CA PHE A 381 16.14 1.20 29.47
C PHE A 381 14.97 0.69 30.32
N LEU A 382 15.02 -0.57 30.78
CA LEU A 382 14.03 -1.16 31.69
C LEU A 382 13.99 -0.47 33.06
N ALA A 383 15.14 -0.10 33.61
CA ALA A 383 15.21 0.61 34.89
C ALA A 383 14.59 2.01 34.81
N ILE A 384 14.84 2.73 33.72
CA ILE A 384 14.26 4.07 33.48
C ILE A 384 12.75 3.97 33.27
N PHE A 385 12.26 2.95 32.57
CA PHE A 385 10.84 2.72 32.36
C PHE A 385 10.11 2.42 33.68
N ALA A 386 10.67 1.56 34.53
CA ALA A 386 10.10 1.22 35.83
C ALA A 386 10.03 2.43 36.79
N LEU A 387 11.08 3.26 36.83
CA LEU A 387 11.12 4.49 37.63
C LEU A 387 10.06 5.51 37.18
N ARG A 388 9.82 5.60 35.86
CA ARG A 388 8.79 6.50 35.31
C ARG A 388 7.38 6.04 35.67
N GLN A 389 7.15 4.74 35.76
CA GLN A 389 5.85 4.17 36.14
C GLN A 389 5.54 4.32 37.63
N GLN A 390 6.54 4.23 38.50
CA GLN A 390 6.39 4.54 39.93
C GLN A 390 6.06 6.01 40.19
N MET A 391 6.63 6.94 39.42
CA MET A 391 6.33 8.37 39.57
C MET A 391 4.93 8.76 39.09
N LEU A 392 4.33 8.01 38.16
CA LEU A 392 2.95 8.24 37.71
C LEU A 392 1.90 7.75 38.71
N ASN A 393 2.18 6.68 39.47
CA ASN A 393 1.25 6.17 40.49
C ASN A 393 1.20 6.99 41.77
N HIS A 394 2.16 7.89 42.01
CA HIS A 394 2.19 8.73 43.21
C HIS A 394 1.53 10.11 43.05
N ARG A 395 0.89 10.38 41.90
CA ARG A 395 0.25 11.66 41.58
C ARG A 395 -1.24 11.55 41.20
N ILE A 396 -1.91 10.48 41.66
CA ILE A 396 -3.37 10.35 41.65
C ILE A 396 -3.89 10.60 43.07
#